data_AF-A0A170U469-F1
#
_entry.id   AF-A0A170U469-F1
#
_cell.length_a   1.000
_cell.length_b   1.000
_cell.length_c   1.000
_cell.angle_alpha   90.00
_cell.angle_beta   90.00
_cell.angle_gamma   90.00
#
_symmetry.space_group_name_H-M   'P 1'
#
loop_
_entity.id
_entity.type
_entity.pdbx_description
1 polymer ?
#
loop_
_entity_poly.entity_id
_entity_poly.type
_entity_poly.pdbx_seq_one_letter_code
_entity_poly.pdbx_strand_id
1 'polypeptide(L)'
;ILMGMSKLPQIVELFKSEGKSETPIAIIQNGTRDNEKLGIGTIETIVQVVEKNKLSNPAIIIIGEVVKHRESLIKAKNTYAKNTVVRPILDGILDW
;
A
#
# COMPACT_ATOMS: atom_id res chain seq x y z
N ILE A 1 8.60 -6.85 8.57
CA ILE A 1 9.83 -7.52 8.08
C ILE A 1 10.61 -6.52 7.23
N LEU A 2 11.89 -6.30 7.54
CA LEU A 2 12.79 -5.43 6.78
C LEU A 2 13.73 -6.29 5.91
N MET A 3 14.10 -5.76 4.73
CA MET A 3 15.00 -6.44 3.77
C MET A 3 14.55 -7.86 3.38
N GLY A 4 13.24 -8.12 3.45
CA GLY A 4 12.67 -9.45 3.26
C GLY A 4 12.28 -9.81 1.81
N MET A 5 12.39 -8.87 0.86
CA MET A 5 11.90 -9.08 -0.52
C MET A 5 12.57 -10.26 -1.22
N SER A 6 13.87 -10.48 -1.00
CA SER A 6 14.59 -11.64 -1.57
C SER A 6 14.10 -12.98 -1.02
N LYS A 7 13.51 -12.98 0.18
CA LYS A 7 12.92 -14.15 0.85
C LYS A 7 11.40 -14.17 0.80
N LEU A 8 10.76 -13.24 0.07
CA LEU A 8 9.31 -13.14 0.01
C LEU A 8 8.65 -14.46 -0.43
N PRO A 9 9.16 -15.19 -1.46
CA PRO A 9 8.57 -16.48 -1.83
C PRO A 9 8.61 -17.51 -0.70
N GLN A 10 9.70 -17.55 0.07
CA GLN A 10 9.87 -18.47 1.20
C GLN A 10 8.93 -18.12 2.36
N ILE A 11 8.74 -16.82 2.64
CA ILE A 11 7.78 -16.33 3.64
C ILE A 11 6.37 -16.73 3.21
N VAL A 12 6.01 -16.50 1.95
CA VAL A 12 4.68 -16.85 1.42
C VAL A 12 4.42 -18.35 1.55
N GLU A 13 5.37 -19.19 1.13
CA GLU A 13 5.25 -20.65 1.20
C GLU A 13 5.04 -21.13 2.64
N LEU A 14 5.82 -20.61 3.60
CA LEU A 14 5.70 -20.95 5.01
C LEU A 14 4.32 -20.56 5.58
N PHE A 15 3.78 -19.39 5.21
CA PHE A 15 2.45 -19.02 5.67
C PHE A 15 1.36 -19.88 5.01
N LYS A 16 1.54 -20.28 3.75
CA LYS A 16 0.61 -21.20 3.07
C LYS A 16 0.61 -22.57 3.74
N SER A 17 1.77 -23.14 4.08
CA SER A 17 1.87 -24.44 4.74
C SER A 17 1.20 -24.46 6.12
N GLU A 18 1.16 -23.31 6.80
CA GLU A 18 0.48 -23.13 8.09
C GLU A 18 -1.03 -22.80 7.95
N GLY A 19 -1.60 -22.92 6.75
CA GLY A 19 -3.03 -22.65 6.49
C GLY A 19 -3.40 -21.15 6.56
N LYS A 20 -2.43 -20.25 6.41
CA LYS A 20 -2.59 -18.80 6.59
C LYS A 20 -2.65 -18.03 5.26
N SER A 21 -3.09 -18.66 4.18
CA SER A 21 -3.16 -18.08 2.82
C SER A 21 -3.96 -16.78 2.73
N GLU A 22 -5.03 -16.66 3.53
CA GLU A 22 -5.89 -15.47 3.60
C GLU A 22 -5.31 -14.34 4.47
N THR A 23 -4.16 -14.55 5.10
CA THR A 23 -3.59 -13.54 6.00
C THR A 23 -3.27 -12.28 5.21
N PRO A 24 -3.77 -11.10 5.66
CA PRO A 24 -3.48 -9.85 4.98
C PRO A 24 -1.98 -9.53 4.99
N ILE A 25 -1.48 -8.99 3.89
CA ILE A 25 -0.08 -8.60 3.73
C ILE A 25 0.00 -7.31 2.90
N ALA A 26 0.91 -6.43 3.31
CA ALA A 26 1.24 -5.21 2.59
C ALA A 26 2.76 -5.09 2.40
N ILE A 27 3.15 -4.54 1.26
CA ILE A 27 4.53 -4.23 0.92
C ILE A 27 4.60 -2.75 0.58
N ILE A 28 5.42 -2.01 1.33
CA ILE A 28 5.63 -0.58 1.16
C ILE A 28 7.06 -0.38 0.68
N GLN A 29 7.23 0.09 -0.55
CA GLN A 29 8.53 0.46 -1.12
C GLN A 29 8.71 1.97 -1.03
N ASN A 30 9.92 2.43 -0.70
CA ASN A 30 10.25 3.85 -0.57
C ASN A 30 9.27 4.62 0.35
N GLY A 31 8.87 4.02 1.47
CA GLY A 31 7.87 4.63 2.36
C GLY A 31 8.22 6.05 2.79
N THR A 32 7.22 6.94 2.85
CA THR A 32 7.36 8.37 3.18
C THR A 32 8.09 9.21 2.12
N ARG A 33 8.39 8.64 0.94
CA ARG A 33 8.95 9.39 -0.21
C ARG A 33 7.87 9.62 -1.26
N ASP A 34 8.08 10.60 -2.13
CA ASP A 34 7.15 10.92 -3.21
C ASP A 34 6.97 9.76 -4.21
N ASN A 35 7.96 8.88 -4.30
CA ASN A 35 7.91 7.66 -5.10
C ASN A 35 7.55 6.41 -4.29
N GLU A 36 6.78 6.57 -3.19
CA GLU A 36 6.21 5.45 -2.43
C GLU A 36 5.38 4.55 -3.36
N LYS A 37 5.64 3.24 -3.32
CA LYS A 37 4.79 2.23 -3.97
C LYS A 37 4.23 1.29 -2.93
N LEU A 38 3.00 0.85 -3.18
CA LEU A 38 2.24 0.01 -2.26
C LEU A 38 1.69 -1.21 -2.99
N GLY A 39 1.96 -2.39 -2.45
CA GLY A 39 1.25 -3.62 -2.77
C GLY A 39 0.45 -4.07 -1.56
N ILE A 40 -0.85 -4.34 -1.73
CA ILE A 40 -1.70 -4.93 -0.70
C ILE A 40 -2.35 -6.16 -1.30
N GLY A 41 -2.47 -7.20 -0.50
CA GLY A 41 -3.18 -8.43 -0.85
C GLY A 41 -3.24 -9.38 0.34
N THR A 42 -3.33 -10.67 0.02
CA THR A 42 -3.23 -11.79 0.95
C THR A 42 -1.93 -12.56 0.68
N ILE A 43 -1.54 -13.45 1.59
CA ILE A 43 -0.38 -14.34 1.38
C ILE A 43 -0.51 -15.08 0.03
N GLU A 44 -1.72 -15.47 -0.37
CA GLU A 44 -1.97 -16.12 -1.65
C GLU A 44 -1.65 -15.24 -2.87
N THR A 45 -2.02 -13.96 -2.82
CA THR A 45 -2.02 -13.07 -3.98
C THR A 45 -0.81 -12.13 -4.06
N ILE A 46 -0.06 -11.97 -2.97
CA ILE A 46 0.98 -10.93 -2.87
C ILE A 46 2.11 -11.04 -3.89
N VAL A 47 2.47 -12.26 -4.30
CA VAL A 47 3.54 -12.47 -5.30
C VAL A 47 3.14 -11.86 -6.65
N GLN A 48 1.89 -12.09 -7.07
CA GLN A 48 1.34 -11.49 -8.30
C GLN A 48 1.25 -9.96 -8.19
N VAL A 49 0.88 -9.44 -7.02
CA VAL A 49 0.82 -8.00 -6.75
C VAL A 49 2.21 -7.36 -6.85
N VAL A 50 3.26 -8.04 -6.38
CA VAL A 50 4.66 -7.58 -6.48
C VAL A 50 5.12 -7.51 -7.94
N GLU A 51 4.86 -8.55 -8.72
CA GLU A 51 5.22 -8.60 -10.14
C GLU A 51 4.51 -7.50 -10.93
N LYS A 52 3.18 -7.39 -10.76
CA LYS A 52 2.34 -6.40 -11.46
C LYS A 52 2.80 -4.97 -11.16
N ASN A 53 3.12 -4.67 -9.90
CA ASN A 53 3.53 -3.32 -9.48
C ASN A 53 5.05 -3.08 -9.60
N LYS A 54 5.81 -4.09 -10.05
CA LYS A 54 7.27 -4.06 -10.14
C LYS A 54 7.90 -3.57 -8.82
N LEU A 55 7.47 -4.16 -7.71
CA LEU A 55 7.97 -3.81 -6.38
C LEU A 55 9.35 -4.43 -6.16
N SER A 56 10.26 -3.64 -5.61
CA SER A 56 11.64 -4.04 -5.37
C SER A 56 12.18 -3.43 -4.08
N ASN A 57 13.45 -3.69 -3.79
CA ASN A 57 14.14 -3.03 -2.68
C ASN A 57 14.28 -1.51 -2.94
N PRO A 58 14.32 -0.68 -1.89
CA PRO A 58 14.09 -0.98 -0.47
C PRO A 58 12.60 -1.03 -0.13
N ALA A 59 12.15 -2.10 0.55
CA ALA A 59 10.75 -2.28 0.94
C ALA A 59 10.57 -2.90 2.32
N ILE A 60 9.41 -2.61 2.91
CA ILE A 60 8.95 -3.11 4.21
C ILE A 60 7.75 -4.01 3.97
N ILE A 61 7.77 -5.22 4.51
CA ILE A 61 6.65 -6.18 4.45
C ILE A 61 5.94 -6.18 5.81
N ILE A 62 4.62 -6.01 5.79
CA ILE A 62 3.74 -6.03 6.96
C ILE A 62 2.75 -7.16 6.77
N ILE A 63 2.62 -8.06 7.74
CA ILE A 63 1.73 -9.23 7.68
C ILE A 63 0.80 -9.18 8.90
N GLY A 64 -0.49 -9.39 8.68
CA GLY A 64 -1.52 -9.46 9.72
C GLY A 64 -2.64 -8.43 9.55
N GLU A 65 -3.65 -8.54 10.41
CA GLU A 65 -4.90 -7.78 10.34
C GLU A 65 -4.72 -6.26 10.31
N VAL A 66 -3.60 -5.75 10.84
CA VAL A 66 -3.24 -4.31 10.80
C VAL A 66 -3.21 -3.73 9.39
N VAL A 67 -3.00 -4.57 8.36
CA VAL A 67 -3.05 -4.17 6.96
C VAL A 67 -4.44 -3.66 6.55
N LYS A 68 -5.52 -4.25 7.08
CA LYS A 68 -6.91 -3.85 6.77
C LYS A 68 -7.22 -2.43 7.27
N HIS A 69 -6.64 -2.02 8.38
CA HIS A 69 -6.83 -0.65 8.91
C HIS A 69 -6.15 0.41 8.04
N ARG A 70 -5.01 0.08 7.42
CA ARG A 70 -4.27 1.04 6.56
C ARG A 70 -5.03 1.35 5.28
N GLU A 71 -5.80 0.41 4.72
CA GLU A 71 -6.64 0.67 3.54
C GLU A 71 -7.70 1.75 3.82
N SER A 72 -8.33 1.69 5.00
CA SER A 72 -9.30 2.71 5.44
C SER A 72 -8.65 4.09 5.58
N LEU A 73 -7.46 4.16 6.18
CA LEU A 73 -6.72 5.42 6.36
C LEU A 73 -6.21 6.02 5.04
N ILE A 74 -5.75 5.19 4.10
CA ILE A 74 -5.31 5.66 2.77
C ILE A 74 -6.50 6.16 1.94
N LYS A 75 -7.64 5.45 1.99
CA LYS A 75 -8.90 5.94 1.38
C LYS A 75 -9.28 7.30 1.95
N ALA A 76 -9.25 7.46 3.27
CA ALA A 76 -9.52 8.74 3.91
C ALA A 76 -8.54 9.83 3.44
N LYS A 77 -7.23 9.57 3.46
CA LYS A 77 -6.19 10.53 3.01
C LYS A 77 -6.37 10.96 1.55
N ASN A 78 -6.67 10.03 0.65
CA ASN A 78 -6.90 10.31 -0.76
C ASN A 78 -8.17 11.15 -1.00
N THR A 79 -9.22 10.96 -0.18
CA THR A 79 -10.42 11.80 -0.22
C THR A 79 -10.10 13.25 0.18
N TYR A 80 -9.26 13.47 1.18
CA TYR A 80 -8.84 14.82 1.57
C TYR A 80 -7.94 15.48 0.51
N ALA A 81 -7.02 14.74 -0.11
CA ALA A 81 -6.15 15.28 -1.16
C ALA A 81 -6.93 15.70 -2.43
N LYS A 82 -8.02 15.00 -2.78
CA LYS A 82 -8.87 15.36 -3.92
C LYS A 82 -9.74 16.60 -3.67
N ASN A 83 -10.17 16.83 -2.42
CA ASN A 83 -11.08 17.93 -2.08
C ASN A 83 -10.36 19.29 -1.89
N THR A 84 -9.05 19.32 -1.71
CA THR A 84 -8.30 20.59 -1.57
C THR A 84 -8.03 21.29 -2.91
N VAL A 85 -8.12 20.58 -4.05
CA VAL A 85 -7.84 21.15 -5.39
C VAL A 85 -9.06 21.87 -6.02
N VAL A 86 -10.25 21.76 -5.42
CA VAL A 86 -11.51 22.31 -5.95
C VAL A 86 -12.00 23.60 -5.27
N ARG A 87 -11.09 24.42 -4.70
CA ARG A 87 -11.36 25.85 -4.55
C ARG A 87 -10.54 26.64 -5.57
N PRO A 88 -11.01 26.78 -6.83
CA PRO A 88 -10.51 27.83 -7.68
C PRO A 88 -10.88 29.18 -7.06
N ILE A 89 -9.91 30.08 -7.07
CA ILE A 89 -10.03 31.49 -6.73
C ILE A 89 -11.08 32.10 -7.67
N LEU A 90 -12.35 32.19 -7.24
CA LEU A 90 -13.43 32.83 -8.01
C LEU A 90 -14.44 33.57 -7.10
N ASP A 91 -13.97 34.27 -6.06
CA ASP A 91 -14.80 35.25 -5.33
C ASP A 91 -14.05 36.60 -5.19
N GLY A 92 -13.33 37.02 -6.24
CA GLY A 92 -12.40 38.15 -6.17
C GLY A 92 -12.42 39.15 -7.32
N ILE A 93 -13.27 38.99 -8.35
CA ILE A 93 -13.39 40.00 -9.42
C ILE A 93 -14.83 40.02 -9.93
N LEU A 94 -15.44 41.21 -9.89
CA LEU A 94 -16.76 41.65 -10.41
C LEU A 94 -18.00 41.39 -9.53
N ASP A 95 -18.16 42.22 -8.50
CA ASP A 95 -19.48 42.81 -8.17
C ASP A 95 -19.32 44.35 -8.23
N TRP A 96 -19.46 44.90 -9.44
CA TRP A 96 -19.89 46.27 -9.73
C TRP A 96 -21.00 46.20 -10.79
#